data_AF-A0A8H7NGT6-F1
#
_entry.id   AF-A0A8H7NGT6-F1
#
_cell.length_a   1.000
_cell.length_b   1.000
_cell.length_c   1.000
_cell.angle_alpha   90.00
_cell.angle_beta   90.00
_cell.angle_gamma   90.00
#
_symmetry.space_group_name_H-M   'P 1'
#
loop_
_entity.id
_entity.type
_entity.pdbx_description
1 polymer ?
#
loop_
_entity_poly.entity_id
_entity_poly.type
_entity_poly.pdbx_seq_one_letter_code
_entity_poly.pdbx_strand_id
1 'polypeptide(L)'
;MFDESRNNNNNPYTESAREEFCAACVLHGLVEREHVERILGEMSLGYEPKKYSKDDLVRDYLSQTDKISGVVADLDKMDGNVGAVCQAIVEVIRQLCSGKETMSLKSLCIELVQKPQALDILLLFERVPTILAPICQLLDKWHYEEDQAEYQPVYEEFGGILLLVFTFVNRYNLSPADLGLYSANSSVRKILSRSHMNYDMEGLSDQEKQHLGGWIQGLFGSEAGGLGDELMSSCPPQNFYLIVAPLFCNIVIGYAHGHLTDESLKSGVEFFVEPFLLPSLVPAIKFLADYLWIDQKEQKAVLKVLQLFLLPNAISTEASSMLASVKKIIATPLEHALRTYQRRDPQNQEINPLLSAIKESILISRRTGLAENNELEQWAQAPPSGFWSSIKTTTQGLVQWSAQWSLQPNIMPTTYTHRQIIAGINMMSAQRVLSAIIDEVKTATEDTRAQSPRGNIQPGDVRVQAAYDVATALICAPNVTNEPPAPSVENPGDEPQPVIPTLQRALTLRDALRLEAQGFKATQKKDPILAEIIVRLHRKVEAQMQINLPPAPPMLPAPDMTLDMSAAPEVSLNDAMAAMQNDVGGAGLDMSGIDGLGGPSSAGVGDPNGDGDLFGIDSTSLDDFDWGSTMELG
;
A
#
# COMPACT_ATOMS: atom_id res chain seq x y z
N MET A 1 16.22 -36.06 -11.64
CA MET A 1 16.57 -36.92 -10.50
C MET A 1 16.97 -35.96 -9.40
N PHE A 2 16.02 -35.67 -8.50
CA PHE A 2 16.15 -34.66 -7.47
C PHE A 2 17.05 -35.21 -6.36
N ASP A 3 18.04 -34.42 -5.97
CA ASP A 3 19.11 -34.78 -5.04
C ASP A 3 18.56 -35.06 -3.62
N GLU A 4 18.85 -36.25 -3.09
CA GLU A 4 18.44 -36.79 -1.79
C GLU A 4 19.19 -36.19 -0.59
N SER A 5 19.90 -35.07 -0.78
CA SER A 5 20.69 -34.42 0.27
C SER A 5 19.92 -33.38 1.11
N ARG A 6 18.59 -33.31 0.99
CA ARG A 6 17.73 -32.36 1.74
C ARG A 6 17.22 -32.87 3.10
N ASN A 7 17.66 -34.05 3.53
CA ASN A 7 17.06 -34.77 4.67
C ASN A 7 17.53 -34.30 6.07
N ASN A 8 17.97 -33.04 6.22
CA ASN A 8 18.44 -32.55 7.53
C ASN A 8 18.05 -31.13 7.91
N ASN A 9 17.01 -30.57 7.28
CA ASN A 9 16.30 -29.39 7.78
C ASN A 9 14.82 -29.51 7.36
N ASN A 10 14.07 -30.37 8.06
CA ASN A 10 12.61 -30.39 7.97
C ASN A 10 12.08 -29.07 8.53
N ASN A 11 11.90 -28.09 7.66
CA ASN A 11 11.23 -26.85 7.99
C ASN A 11 9.71 -27.10 7.83
N PRO A 12 8.94 -27.25 8.93
CA PRO A 12 7.51 -27.60 8.88
C PRO A 12 6.69 -26.60 8.04
N TYR A 13 7.16 -25.35 7.95
CA TYR A 13 6.56 -24.32 7.10
C TYR A 13 6.62 -24.65 5.60
N THR A 14 7.68 -25.33 5.15
CA THR A 14 7.83 -25.71 3.73
C THR A 14 7.03 -26.95 3.36
N GLU A 15 6.74 -27.83 4.32
CA GLU A 15 5.88 -29.00 4.12
C GLU A 15 4.40 -28.59 4.09
N SER A 16 3.97 -27.74 5.02
CA SER A 16 2.61 -27.16 5.03
C SER A 16 2.31 -26.33 3.78
N ALA A 17 3.23 -25.44 3.35
CA ALA A 17 3.03 -24.65 2.14
C ALA A 17 2.98 -25.51 0.86
N ARG A 18 3.68 -26.66 0.84
CA ARG A 18 3.63 -27.62 -0.28
C ARG A 18 2.28 -28.32 -0.37
N GLU A 19 1.72 -28.74 0.77
CA GLU A 19 0.39 -29.33 0.85
C GLU A 19 -0.68 -28.33 0.42
N GLU A 20 -0.65 -27.12 0.96
CA GLU A 20 -1.59 -26.03 0.64
C GLU A 20 -1.53 -25.62 -0.84
N PHE A 21 -0.33 -25.54 -1.42
CA PHE A 21 -0.18 -25.29 -2.85
C PHE A 21 -0.79 -26.40 -3.70
N CYS A 22 -0.58 -27.67 -3.34
CA CYS A 22 -1.21 -28.79 -4.04
C CYS A 22 -2.73 -28.78 -3.86
N ALA A 23 -3.23 -28.42 -2.68
CA ALA A 23 -4.65 -28.22 -2.40
C ALA A 23 -5.25 -27.17 -3.34
N ALA A 24 -4.58 -26.03 -3.49
CA ALA A 24 -4.98 -24.96 -4.40
C ALA A 24 -4.99 -25.44 -5.86
N CYS A 25 -3.99 -26.21 -6.30
CA CYS A 25 -3.96 -26.78 -7.66
C CYS A 25 -5.13 -27.74 -7.91
N VAL A 26 -5.52 -28.55 -6.92
CA VAL A 26 -6.71 -29.42 -7.01
C VAL A 26 -7.99 -28.58 -7.06
N LEU A 27 -8.10 -27.57 -6.20
CA LEU A 27 -9.26 -26.66 -6.14
C LEU A 27 -9.51 -25.93 -7.46
N HIS A 28 -8.45 -25.58 -8.18
CA HIS A 28 -8.53 -24.95 -9.51
C HIS A 28 -8.54 -25.93 -10.68
N GLY A 29 -8.56 -27.25 -10.42
CA GLY A 29 -8.60 -28.29 -11.45
C GLY A 29 -7.32 -28.39 -12.30
N LEU A 30 -6.20 -27.84 -11.81
CA LEU A 30 -4.89 -27.93 -12.48
C LEU A 30 -4.24 -29.30 -12.29
N VAL A 31 -4.60 -29.99 -11.20
CA VAL A 31 -4.09 -31.32 -10.84
C VAL A 31 -5.26 -32.17 -10.36
N GLU A 32 -5.34 -33.42 -10.81
CA GLU A 32 -6.29 -34.40 -10.27
C GLU A 32 -5.82 -34.90 -8.90
N ARG A 33 -6.75 -35.11 -7.96
CA ARG A 33 -6.44 -35.49 -6.57
C ARG A 33 -5.54 -36.72 -6.46
N GLU A 34 -5.76 -37.71 -7.33
CA GLU A 34 -4.98 -38.96 -7.39
C GLU A 34 -3.49 -38.72 -7.70
N HIS A 35 -3.16 -37.60 -8.35
CA HIS A 35 -1.79 -37.23 -8.70
C HIS A 35 -1.08 -36.49 -7.57
N VAL A 36 -1.81 -35.96 -6.58
CA VAL A 36 -1.21 -35.22 -5.47
C VAL A 36 -0.40 -36.14 -4.55
N GLU A 37 -0.87 -37.35 -4.28
CA GLU A 37 -0.15 -38.32 -3.44
C GLU A 37 1.21 -38.73 -4.04
N ARG A 38 1.31 -38.76 -5.38
CA ARG A 38 2.59 -38.98 -6.08
C ARG A 38 3.52 -37.77 -6.03
N ILE A 39 2.96 -36.56 -5.97
CA ILE A 39 3.74 -35.29 -5.93
C ILE A 39 4.25 -35.01 -4.52
N LEU A 40 3.43 -35.26 -3.49
CA LEU A 40 3.77 -35.02 -2.09
C LEU A 40 4.59 -36.15 -1.45
N GLY A 41 4.64 -37.34 -2.07
CA GLY A 41 5.47 -38.45 -1.61
C GLY A 41 4.97 -39.05 -0.31
N GLU A 42 3.85 -39.79 -0.38
CA GLU A 42 3.18 -40.50 0.74
C GLU A 42 2.39 -39.62 1.73
N MET A 43 2.32 -38.30 1.52
CA MET A 43 1.45 -37.40 2.28
C MET A 43 0.12 -37.18 1.54
N SER A 44 -1.00 -37.60 2.14
CA SER A 44 -2.34 -37.30 1.65
C SER A 44 -2.80 -35.93 2.15
N LEU A 45 -3.65 -35.25 1.37
CA LEU A 45 -4.30 -34.01 1.81
C LEU A 45 -5.14 -34.29 3.07
N GLY A 46 -4.83 -33.61 4.17
CA GLY A 46 -5.53 -33.77 5.44
C GLY A 46 -6.95 -33.21 5.47
N TYR A 47 -7.37 -32.46 4.44
CA TYR A 47 -8.69 -31.82 4.34
C TYR A 47 -9.18 -31.72 2.89
N GLU A 48 -10.48 -31.47 2.70
CA GLU A 48 -11.04 -31.16 1.38
C GLU A 48 -11.01 -29.65 1.11
N PRO A 49 -10.32 -29.19 0.06
CA PRO A 49 -10.29 -27.77 -0.27
C PRO A 49 -11.66 -27.34 -0.80
N LYS A 50 -12.32 -26.42 -0.11
CA LYS A 50 -13.64 -25.88 -0.49
C LYS A 50 -13.47 -24.57 -1.25
N LYS A 51 -14.01 -24.51 -2.47
CA LYS A 51 -14.06 -23.27 -3.24
C LYS A 51 -15.16 -22.36 -2.72
N TYR A 52 -14.76 -21.26 -2.10
CA TYR A 52 -15.66 -20.17 -1.71
C TYR A 52 -16.10 -19.33 -2.92
N SER A 53 -17.37 -18.93 -2.91
CA SER A 53 -17.93 -17.93 -3.83
C SER A 53 -17.98 -16.57 -3.12
N LYS A 54 -17.73 -15.48 -3.86
CA LYS A 54 -17.87 -14.11 -3.35
C LYS A 54 -19.24 -13.90 -2.71
N ASP A 55 -20.31 -14.26 -3.42
CA ASP A 55 -21.69 -13.96 -3.00
C ASP A 55 -22.11 -14.72 -1.73
N ASP A 56 -21.59 -15.94 -1.56
CA ASP A 56 -21.85 -16.75 -0.37
C ASP A 56 -21.11 -16.16 0.83
N LEU A 57 -19.84 -15.78 0.66
CA LEU A 57 -19.04 -15.13 1.71
C LEU A 57 -19.64 -13.79 2.16
N VAL A 58 -20.07 -12.95 1.20
CA VAL A 58 -20.70 -11.66 1.52
C VAL A 58 -21.97 -11.87 2.35
N ARG A 59 -22.80 -12.86 2.00
CA ARG A 59 -24.00 -13.20 2.75
C ARG A 59 -23.66 -13.68 4.16
N ASP A 60 -22.66 -14.55 4.27
CA ASP A 60 -22.22 -15.10 5.55
C ASP A 60 -21.69 -13.99 6.47
N TYR A 61 -20.83 -13.11 5.96
CA TYR A 61 -20.24 -12.00 6.73
C TYR A 61 -21.28 -10.97 7.19
N LEU A 62 -22.24 -10.61 6.33
CA LEU A 62 -23.30 -9.68 6.71
C LEU A 62 -24.34 -10.29 7.65
N SER A 63 -24.53 -11.62 7.62
CA SER A 63 -25.45 -12.31 8.53
C SER A 63 -24.92 -12.44 9.96
N GLN A 64 -23.61 -12.26 10.16
CA GLN A 64 -22.93 -12.44 11.44
C GLN A 64 -22.33 -11.11 11.92
N THR A 65 -23.19 -10.15 12.28
CA THR A 65 -22.77 -8.81 12.73
C THR A 65 -21.76 -8.85 13.90
N ASP A 66 -21.86 -9.86 14.78
CA ASP A 66 -20.94 -10.09 15.91
C ASP A 66 -19.60 -10.75 15.50
N LYS A 67 -19.48 -11.26 14.28
CA LYS A 67 -18.29 -11.98 13.76
C LYS A 67 -17.66 -11.32 12.53
N ILE A 68 -18.03 -10.07 12.23
CA ILE A 68 -17.21 -9.25 11.33
C ILE A 68 -15.76 -9.22 11.86
N SER A 69 -15.59 -9.31 13.19
CA SER A 69 -14.33 -9.67 13.84
C SER A 69 -13.89 -11.10 13.48
N GLY A 70 -12.81 -11.23 12.72
CA GLY A 70 -12.24 -12.51 12.28
C GLY A 70 -12.37 -12.76 10.79
N VAL A 71 -13.12 -11.92 10.06
CA VAL A 71 -13.15 -11.97 8.59
C VAL A 71 -11.76 -11.75 8.00
N VAL A 72 -10.93 -10.93 8.67
CA VAL A 72 -9.54 -10.68 8.26
C VAL A 72 -8.63 -11.90 8.51
N ALA A 73 -9.03 -12.84 9.38
CA ALA A 73 -8.31 -14.10 9.58
C ALA A 73 -8.45 -15.05 8.38
N ASP A 74 -9.56 -14.96 7.63
CA ASP A 74 -9.74 -15.76 6.41
C ASP A 74 -8.72 -15.41 5.31
N LEU A 75 -8.10 -14.22 5.37
CA LEU A 75 -7.03 -13.84 4.45
C LEU A 75 -5.72 -14.61 4.66
N ASP A 76 -5.51 -15.26 5.82
CA ASP A 76 -4.30 -16.04 6.08
C ASP A 76 -4.35 -17.45 5.48
N LYS A 77 -5.55 -17.91 5.08
CA LYS A 77 -5.73 -19.26 4.57
C LYS A 77 -5.06 -19.38 3.20
N MET A 78 -4.12 -20.31 3.04
CA MET A 78 -3.42 -20.54 1.77
C MET A 78 -4.12 -21.59 0.89
N ASP A 79 -5.46 -21.62 0.91
CA ASP A 79 -6.28 -22.61 0.17
C ASP A 79 -6.38 -22.33 -1.35
N GLY A 80 -5.72 -21.28 -1.83
CA GLY A 80 -5.72 -20.86 -3.22
C GLY A 80 -6.95 -20.04 -3.64
N ASN A 81 -7.86 -19.68 -2.73
CA ASN A 81 -9.08 -18.94 -3.05
C ASN A 81 -9.23 -17.60 -2.30
N VAL A 82 -8.12 -17.09 -1.77
CA VAL A 82 -8.04 -15.78 -1.07
C VAL A 82 -8.58 -14.62 -1.90
N GLY A 83 -8.52 -14.69 -3.24
CA GLY A 83 -9.10 -13.66 -4.12
C GLY A 83 -10.61 -13.47 -3.92
N ALA A 84 -11.37 -14.54 -3.68
CA ALA A 84 -12.80 -14.45 -3.39
C ALA A 84 -13.07 -13.81 -2.01
N VAL A 85 -12.21 -14.10 -1.03
CA VAL A 85 -12.26 -13.49 0.31
C VAL A 85 -11.98 -11.99 0.23
N CYS A 86 -10.93 -11.58 -0.50
CA CYS A 86 -10.62 -10.17 -0.74
C CYS A 86 -11.81 -9.44 -1.37
N GLN A 87 -12.38 -10.00 -2.44
CA GLN A 87 -13.56 -9.44 -3.11
C GLN A 87 -14.79 -9.34 -2.20
N ALA A 88 -14.99 -10.33 -1.32
CA ALA A 88 -16.07 -10.32 -0.36
C ALA A 88 -15.87 -9.22 0.71
N ILE A 89 -14.66 -9.07 1.25
CA ILE A 89 -14.34 -8.00 2.22
C ILE A 89 -14.58 -6.62 1.61
N VAL A 90 -14.12 -6.39 0.38
CA VAL A 90 -14.33 -5.10 -0.31
C VAL A 90 -15.81 -4.84 -0.58
N GLU A 91 -16.57 -5.87 -0.94
CA GLU A 91 -18.01 -5.75 -1.10
C GLU A 91 -18.73 -5.46 0.22
N VAL A 92 -18.32 -6.10 1.33
CA VAL A 92 -18.86 -5.82 2.66
C VAL A 92 -18.57 -4.37 3.06
N ILE A 93 -17.35 -3.88 2.87
CA ILE A 93 -17.01 -2.46 3.10
C ILE A 93 -17.95 -1.55 2.29
N ARG A 94 -18.16 -1.86 1.00
CA ARG A 94 -19.05 -1.08 0.12
C ARG A 94 -20.48 -1.06 0.64
N GLN A 95 -21.01 -2.21 1.07
CA GLN A 95 -22.37 -2.32 1.59
C GLN A 95 -22.53 -1.58 2.92
N LEU A 96 -21.60 -1.73 3.86
CA LEU A 96 -21.59 -1.00 5.13
C LEU A 96 -21.52 0.52 4.92
N CYS A 97 -20.70 0.98 3.96
CA CYS A 97 -20.66 2.40 3.58
C CYS A 97 -21.99 2.90 3.01
N SER A 98 -22.63 2.09 2.14
CA SER A 98 -23.91 2.47 1.52
C SER A 98 -25.08 2.46 2.50
N GLY A 99 -25.08 1.53 3.46
CA GLY A 99 -26.07 1.42 4.53
C GLY A 99 -25.82 2.36 5.69
N LYS A 100 -24.68 3.05 5.74
CA LYS A 100 -24.22 3.88 6.87
C LYS A 100 -24.14 3.12 8.20
N GLU A 101 -23.78 1.84 8.14
CA GLU A 101 -23.53 0.99 9.32
C GLU A 101 -22.13 1.26 9.86
N THR A 102 -21.95 2.44 10.45
CA THR A 102 -20.65 3.01 10.83
C THR A 102 -19.94 2.25 11.95
N MET A 103 -20.69 1.69 12.91
CA MET A 103 -20.14 0.88 13.99
C MET A 103 -19.49 -0.42 13.50
N SER A 104 -20.19 -1.19 12.68
CA SER A 104 -19.63 -2.41 12.09
C SER A 104 -18.48 -2.10 11.14
N LEU A 105 -18.57 -1.01 10.39
CA LEU A 105 -17.50 -0.54 9.51
C LEU A 105 -16.25 -0.15 10.31
N LYS A 106 -16.40 0.56 11.43
CA LYS A 106 -15.31 0.91 12.37
C LYS A 106 -14.57 -0.35 12.81
N SER A 107 -15.30 -1.36 13.30
CA SER A 107 -14.72 -2.62 13.77
C SER A 107 -13.90 -3.33 12.69
N LEU A 108 -14.45 -3.45 11.48
CA LEU A 108 -13.73 -4.04 10.34
C LEU A 108 -12.49 -3.23 9.96
N CYS A 109 -12.60 -1.89 9.93
CA CYS A 109 -11.48 -1.00 9.62
C CYS A 109 -10.35 -1.16 10.64
N ILE A 110 -10.67 -1.19 11.94
CA ILE A 110 -9.68 -1.37 13.01
C ILE A 110 -8.99 -2.73 12.89
N GLU A 111 -9.72 -3.81 12.63
CA GLU A 111 -9.12 -5.14 12.44
C GLU A 111 -8.13 -5.17 11.26
N LEU A 112 -8.50 -4.56 10.14
CA LEU A 112 -7.62 -4.41 8.98
C LEU A 112 -6.35 -3.60 9.30
N VAL A 113 -6.49 -2.51 10.05
CA VAL A 113 -5.34 -1.68 10.47
C VAL A 113 -4.42 -2.44 11.44
N GLN A 114 -4.99 -3.25 12.34
CA GLN A 114 -4.22 -4.04 13.28
C GLN A 114 -3.35 -5.08 12.58
N LYS A 115 -3.71 -5.50 11.36
CA LYS A 115 -2.97 -6.48 10.56
C LYS A 115 -2.52 -5.91 9.20
N PRO A 116 -1.41 -5.15 9.15
CA PRO A 116 -0.95 -4.51 7.91
C PRO A 116 -0.69 -5.44 6.72
N GLN A 117 -0.37 -6.71 6.98
CA GLN A 117 -0.18 -7.73 5.94
C GLN A 117 -1.50 -8.05 5.20
N ALA A 118 -2.65 -7.97 5.86
CA ALA A 118 -3.95 -8.15 5.22
C ALA A 118 -4.19 -7.10 4.12
N LEU A 119 -3.79 -5.85 4.37
CA LEU A 119 -3.86 -4.79 3.36
C LEU A 119 -3.03 -5.12 2.12
N ASP A 120 -1.86 -5.74 2.33
CA ASP A 120 -1.00 -6.13 1.22
C ASP A 120 -1.64 -7.23 0.37
N ILE A 121 -2.28 -8.21 1.02
CA ILE A 121 -3.01 -9.29 0.35
C ILE A 121 -4.20 -8.72 -0.42
N LEU A 122 -4.97 -7.81 0.15
CA LEU A 122 -6.08 -7.14 -0.54
C LEU A 122 -5.60 -6.48 -1.83
N LEU A 123 -4.46 -5.77 -1.81
CA LEU A 123 -3.90 -5.11 -2.99
C LEU A 123 -3.33 -6.05 -4.06
N LEU A 124 -3.19 -7.36 -3.79
CA LEU A 124 -2.87 -8.33 -4.84
C LEU A 124 -4.06 -8.62 -5.76
N PHE A 125 -5.29 -8.44 -5.27
CA PHE A 125 -6.52 -8.78 -5.97
C PHE A 125 -7.39 -7.57 -6.31
N GLU A 126 -7.30 -6.51 -5.53
CA GLU A 126 -8.14 -5.32 -5.63
C GLU A 126 -7.33 -4.04 -5.79
N ARG A 127 -7.94 -3.03 -6.43
CA ARG A 127 -7.30 -1.72 -6.60
C ARG A 127 -7.62 -0.81 -5.42
N VAL A 128 -6.68 0.09 -5.10
CA VAL A 128 -6.82 1.10 -4.04
C VAL A 128 -8.16 1.87 -4.11
N PRO A 129 -8.61 2.39 -5.28
CA PRO A 129 -9.87 3.15 -5.34
C PRO A 129 -11.10 2.29 -5.05
N THR A 130 -11.09 1.00 -5.41
CA THR A 130 -12.22 0.09 -5.14
C THR A 130 -12.47 -0.06 -3.64
N ILE A 131 -11.40 -0.03 -2.85
CA ILE A 131 -11.45 -0.15 -1.38
C ILE A 131 -11.77 1.20 -0.74
N LEU A 132 -11.02 2.24 -1.09
CA LEU A 132 -11.02 3.50 -0.33
C LEU A 132 -12.00 4.55 -0.83
N ALA A 133 -12.45 4.51 -2.09
CA ALA A 133 -13.39 5.52 -2.59
C ALA A 133 -14.74 5.49 -1.83
N PRO A 134 -15.37 4.33 -1.54
CA PRO A 134 -16.60 4.28 -0.74
C PRO A 134 -16.40 4.84 0.67
N ILE A 135 -15.27 4.52 1.32
CA ILE A 135 -14.92 5.01 2.64
C ILE A 135 -14.73 6.53 2.64
N CYS A 136 -13.98 7.05 1.67
CA CYS A 136 -13.75 8.50 1.58
C CYS A 136 -15.04 9.26 1.28
N GLN A 137 -15.93 8.72 0.44
CA GLN A 137 -17.23 9.32 0.18
C GLN A 137 -18.13 9.35 1.41
N LEU A 138 -18.13 8.28 2.22
CA LEU A 138 -18.83 8.24 3.50
C LEU A 138 -18.29 9.31 4.45
N LEU A 139 -16.96 9.36 4.62
CA LEU A 139 -16.30 10.33 5.50
C LEU A 139 -16.48 11.78 5.03
N ASP A 140 -16.54 12.05 3.72
CA ASP A 140 -16.79 13.39 3.18
C ASP A 140 -18.23 13.85 3.45
N LYS A 141 -19.20 12.94 3.40
CA LYS A 141 -20.63 13.20 3.66
C LYS A 141 -21.03 12.93 5.10
N TRP A 142 -20.05 12.82 6.00
CA TRP A 142 -20.30 12.49 7.40
C TRP A 142 -21.22 13.50 8.05
N HIS A 143 -22.35 13.01 8.57
CA HIS A 143 -23.32 13.77 9.33
C HIS A 143 -23.90 12.87 10.42
N TYR A 144 -24.26 13.47 11.55
CA TYR A 144 -24.94 12.79 12.65
C TYR A 144 -26.44 13.12 12.62
N GLU A 145 -27.25 12.26 13.25
CA GLU A 145 -28.71 12.48 13.33
C GLU A 145 -29.04 13.64 14.27
N GLU A 146 -30.15 14.34 14.02
CA GLU A 146 -30.56 15.52 14.80
C GLU A 146 -30.88 15.18 16.27
N ASP A 147 -31.22 13.91 16.57
CA ASP A 147 -31.54 13.40 17.91
C ASP A 147 -30.32 12.80 18.65
N GLN A 148 -29.09 13.02 18.14
CA GLN A 148 -27.86 12.50 18.74
C GLN A 148 -27.63 13.09 20.16
N ALA A 149 -27.73 12.23 21.17
CA ALA A 149 -27.54 12.63 22.57
C ALA A 149 -26.07 12.67 23.01
N GLU A 150 -25.23 11.75 22.49
CA GLU A 150 -23.82 11.61 22.85
C GLU A 150 -22.95 11.78 21.60
N TYR A 151 -21.95 12.67 21.65
CA TYR A 151 -21.10 12.97 20.49
C TYR A 151 -19.78 12.19 20.49
N GLN A 152 -19.38 11.62 21.63
CA GLN A 152 -18.16 10.81 21.73
C GLN A 152 -18.14 9.60 20.76
N PRO A 153 -19.22 8.80 20.61
CA PRO A 153 -19.26 7.71 19.63
C PRO A 153 -19.09 8.19 18.19
N VAL A 154 -19.62 9.38 17.86
CA VAL A 154 -19.49 9.98 16.51
C VAL A 154 -18.02 10.23 16.16
N TYR A 155 -17.24 10.71 17.13
CA TYR A 155 -15.80 10.92 16.99
C TYR A 155 -15.03 9.60 16.87
N GLU A 156 -15.41 8.62 17.68
CA GLU A 156 -14.78 7.30 17.71
C GLU A 156 -14.97 6.52 16.41
N GLU A 157 -16.20 6.50 15.88
CA GLU A 157 -16.52 5.87 14.61
C GLU A 157 -15.80 6.55 13.44
N PHE A 158 -15.89 7.88 13.36
CA PHE A 158 -15.21 8.65 12.32
C PHE A 158 -13.69 8.43 12.36
N GLY A 159 -13.09 8.54 13.54
CA GLY A 159 -11.65 8.38 13.74
C GLY A 159 -11.16 6.97 13.42
N GLY A 160 -11.90 5.94 13.85
CA GLY A 160 -11.56 4.54 13.58
C GLY A 160 -11.61 4.19 12.09
N ILE A 161 -12.62 4.68 11.36
CA ILE A 161 -12.72 4.51 9.90
C ILE A 161 -11.61 5.30 9.19
N LEU A 162 -11.36 6.56 9.59
CA LEU A 162 -10.31 7.40 9.03
C LEU A 162 -8.91 6.80 9.25
N LEU A 163 -8.69 6.07 10.34
CA LEU A 163 -7.43 5.39 10.62
C LEU A 163 -7.02 4.39 9.53
N LEU A 164 -7.99 3.71 8.91
CA LEU A 164 -7.73 2.84 7.75
C LEU A 164 -7.20 3.65 6.57
N VAL A 165 -7.81 4.81 6.28
CA VAL A 165 -7.35 5.72 5.21
C VAL A 165 -5.92 6.21 5.50
N PHE A 166 -5.62 6.64 6.73
CA PHE A 166 -4.26 7.03 7.11
C PHE A 166 -3.25 5.88 6.96
N THR A 167 -3.67 4.66 7.29
CA THR A 167 -2.84 3.46 7.17
C THR A 167 -2.46 3.20 5.72
N PHE A 168 -3.44 3.20 4.79
CA PHE A 168 -3.16 3.04 3.36
C PHE A 168 -2.25 4.15 2.82
N VAL A 169 -2.56 5.41 3.16
CA VAL A 169 -1.79 6.58 2.71
C VAL A 169 -0.34 6.49 3.16
N ASN A 170 -0.08 6.20 4.44
CA ASN A 170 1.29 6.11 4.93
C ASN A 170 2.00 4.83 4.47
N ARG A 171 1.33 3.68 4.51
CA ARG A 171 1.94 2.37 4.18
C ARG A 171 2.41 2.32 2.74
N TYR A 172 1.59 2.79 1.80
CA TYR A 172 1.88 2.71 0.36
C TYR A 172 2.33 4.05 -0.25
N ASN A 173 2.46 5.10 0.56
CA ASN A 173 2.82 6.46 0.14
C ASN A 173 1.88 7.00 -0.94
N LEU A 174 0.57 6.89 -0.71
CA LEU A 174 -0.47 7.32 -1.63
C LEU A 174 -0.71 8.82 -1.53
N SER A 175 -0.92 9.46 -2.68
CA SER A 175 -1.42 10.83 -2.77
C SER A 175 -2.96 10.85 -2.73
N PRO A 176 -3.58 12.02 -2.44
CA PRO A 176 -5.03 12.14 -2.55
C PRO A 176 -5.58 11.81 -3.96
N ALA A 177 -4.78 12.00 -5.01
CA ALA A 177 -5.17 11.63 -6.37
C ALA A 177 -5.25 10.11 -6.56
N ASP A 178 -4.38 9.34 -5.91
CA ASP A 178 -4.37 7.87 -5.97
C ASP A 178 -5.61 7.25 -5.28
N LEU A 179 -6.23 8.01 -4.39
CA LEU A 179 -7.50 7.68 -3.73
C LEU A 179 -8.74 8.04 -4.58
N GLY A 180 -8.55 8.72 -5.71
CA GLY A 180 -9.64 9.29 -6.51
C GLY A 180 -10.23 10.59 -5.96
N LEU A 181 -9.55 11.27 -5.03
CA LEU A 181 -10.01 12.51 -4.41
C LEU A 181 -9.60 13.74 -5.24
N TYR A 182 -10.30 13.96 -6.35
CA TYR A 182 -10.03 15.08 -7.25
C TYR A 182 -10.69 16.39 -6.82
N SER A 183 -11.78 16.35 -6.07
CA SER A 183 -12.47 17.54 -5.57
C SER A 183 -11.62 18.28 -4.53
N ALA A 184 -11.45 19.59 -4.69
CA ALA A 184 -10.78 20.42 -3.69
C ALA A 184 -11.62 20.60 -2.41
N ASN A 185 -12.93 20.36 -2.49
CA ASN A 185 -13.86 20.53 -1.37
C ASN A 185 -13.92 19.32 -0.45
N SER A 186 -13.39 18.15 -0.86
CA SER A 186 -13.32 16.93 -0.05
C SER A 186 -12.67 17.20 1.31
N SER A 187 -13.40 16.91 2.37
CA SER A 187 -12.94 16.98 3.76
C SER A 187 -11.80 16.01 3.99
N VAL A 188 -11.89 14.77 3.50
CA VAL A 188 -10.83 13.78 3.60
C VAL A 188 -9.55 14.27 2.91
N ARG A 189 -9.65 14.83 1.70
CA ARG A 189 -8.48 15.43 1.02
C ARG A 189 -7.83 16.54 1.84
N LYS A 190 -8.65 17.44 2.41
CA LYS A 190 -8.16 18.52 3.27
C LYS A 190 -7.47 17.96 4.50
N ILE A 191 -8.04 16.95 5.16
CA ILE A 191 -7.43 16.27 6.31
C ILE A 191 -6.09 15.65 5.93
N LEU A 192 -6.02 14.84 4.88
CA LEU A 192 -4.77 14.19 4.44
C LEU A 192 -3.67 15.22 4.10
N SER A 193 -4.04 16.37 3.54
CA SER A 193 -3.08 17.38 3.08
C SER A 193 -2.70 18.38 4.18
N ARG A 194 -3.64 18.79 5.04
CA ARG A 194 -3.48 19.95 5.94
C ARG A 194 -3.42 19.60 7.43
N SER A 195 -3.94 18.45 7.87
CA SER A 195 -4.10 18.13 9.31
C SER A 195 -2.80 18.15 10.14
N HIS A 196 -1.65 17.91 9.50
CA HIS A 196 -0.32 17.91 10.11
C HIS A 196 0.43 19.23 9.88
N MET A 197 -0.13 20.16 9.09
CA MET A 197 0.49 21.45 8.81
C MET A 197 0.03 22.49 9.84
N ASN A 198 0.98 23.15 10.49
CA ASN A 198 0.68 24.28 11.34
C ASN A 198 0.53 25.56 10.49
N TYR A 199 -0.60 26.25 10.64
CA TYR A 199 -0.83 27.58 10.10
C TYR A 199 -0.70 28.58 11.24
N ASP A 200 -0.12 29.75 10.95
CA ASP A 200 -0.12 30.85 11.92
C ASP A 200 -1.57 31.27 12.23
N MET A 201 -1.80 31.90 13.37
CA MET A 201 -3.12 32.35 13.81
C MET A 201 -3.78 33.28 12.79
N GLU A 202 -3.00 34.04 12.02
CA GLU A 202 -3.50 34.88 10.92
C GLU A 202 -4.00 34.06 9.71
N GLY A 203 -3.49 32.83 9.52
CA GLY A 203 -3.86 31.92 8.45
C GLY A 203 -5.06 31.01 8.76
N LEU A 204 -5.57 31.03 9.99
CA LEU A 204 -6.78 30.30 10.39
C LEU A 204 -8.04 31.14 10.13
N SER A 205 -9.10 30.48 9.67
CA SER A 205 -10.43 31.09 9.58
C SER A 205 -10.99 31.41 10.97
N ASP A 206 -11.96 32.33 11.04
CA ASP A 206 -12.58 32.71 12.31
C ASP A 206 -13.29 31.53 12.99
N GLN A 207 -13.86 30.62 12.20
CA GLN A 207 -14.47 29.39 12.70
C GLN A 207 -13.42 28.41 13.25
N GLU A 208 -12.29 28.21 12.56
CA GLU A 208 -11.19 27.37 13.05
C GLU A 208 -10.60 27.93 14.36
N LYS A 209 -10.47 29.25 14.48
CA LYS A 209 -10.03 29.93 15.71
C LYS A 209 -11.02 29.69 16.86
N GLN A 210 -12.31 29.80 16.59
CA GLN A 210 -13.35 29.54 17.60
C GLN A 210 -13.30 28.08 18.07
N HIS A 211 -13.23 27.11 17.16
CA HIS A 211 -13.08 25.71 17.52
C HIS A 211 -11.80 25.46 18.32
N LEU A 212 -10.65 25.98 17.86
CA LEU A 212 -9.37 25.85 18.55
C LEU A 212 -9.43 26.38 19.99
N GLY A 213 -9.99 27.58 20.18
CA GLY A 213 -10.18 28.17 21.51
C GLY A 213 -11.08 27.31 22.41
N GLY A 214 -12.19 26.81 21.86
CA GLY A 214 -13.09 25.90 22.56
C GLY A 214 -12.41 24.60 23.00
N TRP A 215 -11.61 23.98 22.14
CA TRP A 215 -10.86 22.76 22.47
C TRP A 215 -9.76 23.01 23.51
N ILE A 216 -9.02 24.12 23.42
CA ILE A 216 -8.03 24.48 24.45
C ILE A 216 -8.72 24.68 25.81
N GLN A 217 -9.85 25.38 25.84
CA GLN A 217 -10.61 25.62 27.07
C GLN A 217 -11.21 24.33 27.63
N GLY A 218 -11.74 23.44 26.78
CA GLY A 218 -12.29 22.15 27.22
C GLY A 218 -11.23 21.20 27.78
N LEU A 219 -10.02 21.18 27.20
CA LEU A 219 -8.93 20.30 27.62
C LEU A 219 -8.19 20.79 28.86
N PHE A 220 -7.98 22.11 29.01
CA PHE A 220 -7.10 22.67 30.04
C PHE A 220 -7.78 23.70 30.96
N GLY A 221 -9.04 24.06 30.70
CA GLY A 221 -9.78 25.05 31.49
C GLY A 221 -10.25 24.48 32.83
N SER A 222 -9.89 25.14 33.93
CA SER A 222 -10.27 24.74 35.29
C SER A 222 -11.78 24.82 35.58
N GLU A 223 -12.54 25.56 34.77
CA GLU A 223 -13.99 25.75 34.91
C GLU A 223 -14.81 24.89 33.93
N ALA A 224 -14.17 24.23 32.96
CA ALA A 224 -14.87 23.68 31.78
C ALA A 224 -15.48 22.28 31.99
N GLY A 225 -15.24 21.61 33.12
CA GLY A 225 -15.85 20.29 33.39
C GLY A 225 -15.42 19.15 32.45
N GLY A 226 -14.43 19.37 31.57
CA GLY A 226 -13.94 18.41 30.59
C GLY A 226 -14.48 18.66 29.17
N LEU A 227 -14.41 17.63 28.33
CA LEU A 227 -14.91 17.67 26.96
C LEU A 227 -16.43 17.46 26.95
N GLY A 228 -17.19 18.54 26.93
CA GLY A 228 -18.66 18.49 26.86
C GLY A 228 -19.22 18.25 25.45
N ASP A 229 -20.43 17.69 25.37
CA ASP A 229 -21.14 17.45 24.10
C ASP A 229 -21.42 18.74 23.31
N GLU A 230 -21.59 19.89 23.97
CA GLU A 230 -21.73 21.19 23.30
C GLU A 230 -20.49 21.55 22.47
N LEU A 231 -19.29 21.25 22.97
CA LEU A 231 -18.05 21.45 22.23
C LEU A 231 -17.99 20.51 21.02
N MET A 232 -18.25 19.22 21.22
CA MET A 232 -18.17 18.19 20.18
C MET A 232 -19.26 18.33 19.11
N SER A 233 -20.45 18.82 19.46
CA SER A 233 -21.52 19.12 18.51
C SER A 233 -21.18 20.34 17.65
N SER A 234 -20.62 21.39 18.26
CA SER A 234 -20.25 22.62 17.55
C SER A 234 -19.10 22.43 16.55
N CYS A 235 -18.20 21.49 16.84
CA CYS A 235 -17.06 21.14 16.00
C CYS A 235 -17.25 19.72 15.46
N PRO A 236 -17.66 19.48 14.20
CA PRO A 236 -17.73 18.11 13.69
C PRO A 236 -16.33 17.50 13.56
N PRO A 237 -16.19 16.15 13.58
CA PRO A 237 -14.89 15.48 13.50
C PRO A 237 -14.05 15.95 12.31
N GLN A 238 -14.67 16.17 11.15
CA GLN A 238 -13.99 16.69 9.96
C GLN A 238 -13.23 18.00 10.22
N ASN A 239 -13.84 18.92 10.98
CA ASN A 239 -13.26 20.22 11.33
C ASN A 239 -12.23 20.07 12.45
N PHE A 240 -12.48 19.19 13.42
CA PHE A 240 -11.53 18.89 14.49
C PHE A 240 -10.18 18.45 13.92
N TYR A 241 -10.16 17.52 12.95
CA TYR A 241 -8.91 17.05 12.32
C TYR A 241 -8.11 18.16 11.61
N LEU A 242 -8.74 19.26 11.19
CA LEU A 242 -8.04 20.39 10.56
C LEU A 242 -7.36 21.30 11.59
N ILE A 243 -7.82 21.31 12.84
CA ILE A 243 -7.25 22.12 13.92
C ILE A 243 -6.29 21.35 14.82
N VAL A 244 -6.07 20.04 14.58
CA VAL A 244 -5.17 19.19 15.38
C VAL A 244 -3.76 19.76 15.44
N ALA A 245 -3.09 20.04 14.31
CA ALA A 245 -1.73 20.59 14.33
C ALA A 245 -1.64 21.95 15.08
N PRO A 246 -2.51 22.94 14.81
CA PRO A 246 -2.57 24.17 15.61
C PRO A 246 -2.81 23.95 17.11
N LEU A 247 -3.67 23.00 17.48
CA LEU A 247 -3.93 22.63 18.88
C LEU A 247 -2.66 22.13 19.55
N PHE A 248 -1.95 21.21 18.90
CA PHE A 248 -0.68 20.68 19.40
C PHE A 248 0.43 21.71 19.48
N CYS A 249 0.47 22.66 18.52
CA CYS A 249 1.36 23.79 18.57
C CYS A 249 1.11 24.64 19.84
N ASN A 250 -0.15 24.96 20.13
CA ASN A 250 -0.54 25.70 21.34
C ASN A 250 -0.22 24.93 22.63
N ILE A 251 -0.40 23.60 22.65
CA ILE A 251 -0.03 22.75 23.80
C ILE A 251 1.49 22.83 24.06
N VAL A 252 2.31 22.67 23.02
CA VAL A 252 3.77 22.71 23.13
C VAL A 252 4.25 24.09 23.59
N ILE A 253 3.75 25.16 22.96
CA ILE A 253 4.11 26.54 23.31
C ILE A 253 3.65 26.87 24.73
N GLY A 254 2.42 26.52 25.09
CA GLY A 254 1.85 26.75 26.42
C GLY A 254 2.65 26.07 27.52
N TYR A 255 3.09 24.84 27.30
CA TYR A 255 3.95 24.13 28.24
C TYR A 255 5.37 24.72 28.30
N ALA A 256 5.99 25.01 27.15
CA ALA A 256 7.34 25.56 27.10
C ALA A 256 7.48 26.93 27.79
N HIS A 257 6.42 27.75 27.75
CA HIS A 257 6.37 29.06 28.39
C HIS A 257 5.80 29.03 29.82
N GLY A 258 5.47 27.86 30.35
CA GLY A 258 4.98 27.69 31.72
C GLY A 258 3.52 28.11 31.94
N HIS A 259 2.73 28.27 30.87
CA HIS A 259 1.28 28.47 30.97
C HIS A 259 0.53 27.18 31.34
N LEU A 260 1.10 26.03 31.02
CA LEU A 260 0.61 24.71 31.43
C LEU A 260 1.56 24.10 32.46
N THR A 261 1.01 23.60 33.58
CA THR A 261 1.76 22.79 34.55
C THR A 261 1.89 21.35 34.06
N ASP A 262 2.82 20.58 34.66
CA ASP A 262 2.94 19.14 34.38
C ASP A 262 1.64 18.38 34.61
N GLU A 263 0.89 18.74 35.67
CA GLU A 263 -0.38 18.11 36.01
C GLU A 263 -1.47 18.45 34.98
N SER A 264 -1.59 19.72 34.59
CA SER A 264 -2.55 20.15 33.56
C SER A 264 -2.23 19.55 32.20
N LEU A 265 -0.94 19.47 31.83
CA LEU A 265 -0.51 18.83 30.59
C LEU A 265 -0.91 17.35 30.59
N LYS A 266 -0.59 16.63 31.66
CA LYS A 266 -0.91 15.20 31.79
C LYS A 266 -2.43 14.97 31.71
N SER A 267 -3.21 15.73 32.45
CA SER A 267 -4.68 15.60 32.47
C SER A 267 -5.31 15.89 31.10
N GLY A 268 -4.85 16.92 30.38
CA GLY A 268 -5.38 17.20 29.04
C GLY A 268 -4.94 16.17 27.99
N VAL A 269 -3.73 15.62 28.13
CA VAL A 269 -3.19 14.59 27.23
C VAL A 269 -3.88 13.24 27.40
N GLU A 270 -4.34 12.90 28.61
CA GLU A 270 -5.05 11.64 28.88
C GLU A 270 -6.27 11.46 27.96
N PHE A 271 -7.00 12.52 27.60
CA PHE A 271 -8.12 12.45 26.65
C PHE A 271 -7.72 11.98 25.25
N PHE A 272 -6.51 12.29 24.79
CA PHE A 272 -6.04 11.86 23.45
C PHE A 272 -5.60 10.41 23.39
N VAL A 273 -5.48 9.75 24.55
CA VAL A 273 -5.18 8.33 24.66
C VAL A 273 -6.48 7.50 24.81
N GLU A 274 -7.64 8.15 24.82
CA GLU A 274 -8.95 7.50 24.76
C GLU A 274 -9.37 7.18 23.30
N PRO A 275 -10.12 6.09 23.05
CA PRO A 275 -10.44 5.60 21.70
C PRO A 275 -10.99 6.65 20.73
N PHE A 276 -11.77 7.62 21.22
CA PHE A 276 -12.45 8.61 20.38
C PHE A 276 -11.53 9.70 19.81
N LEU A 277 -10.42 10.04 20.49
CA LEU A 277 -9.43 11.01 19.99
C LEU A 277 -8.14 10.36 19.53
N LEU A 278 -7.88 9.10 19.90
CA LEU A 278 -6.62 8.43 19.62
C LEU A 278 -6.21 8.46 18.14
N PRO A 279 -7.12 8.28 17.14
CA PRO A 279 -6.73 8.37 15.74
C PRO A 279 -6.25 9.78 15.31
N SER A 280 -6.57 10.83 16.06
CA SER A 280 -6.04 12.19 15.83
C SER A 280 -4.55 12.32 16.16
N LEU A 281 -3.99 11.37 16.90
CA LEU A 281 -2.55 11.32 17.18
C LEU A 281 -1.72 11.10 15.91
N VAL A 282 -2.29 10.53 14.85
CA VAL A 282 -1.58 10.35 13.56
C VAL A 282 -1.09 11.70 13.01
N PRO A 283 -1.97 12.66 12.69
CA PRO A 283 -1.52 13.97 12.24
C PRO A 283 -0.81 14.78 13.33
N ALA A 284 -1.19 14.64 14.61
CA ALA A 284 -0.52 15.33 15.71
C ALA A 284 0.95 14.97 15.85
N ILE A 285 1.27 13.67 15.91
CA ILE A 285 2.66 13.19 16.04
C ILE A 285 3.44 13.48 14.77
N LYS A 286 2.80 13.44 13.59
CA LYS A 286 3.45 13.87 12.35
C LYS A 286 3.86 15.35 12.41
N PHE A 287 2.96 16.22 12.88
CA PHE A 287 3.28 17.63 13.14
C PHE A 287 4.42 17.77 14.16
N LEU A 288 4.36 17.05 15.29
CA LEU A 288 5.41 17.13 16.33
C LEU A 288 6.76 16.64 15.80
N ALA A 289 6.80 15.63 14.94
CA ALA A 289 8.02 15.17 14.28
C ALA A 289 8.60 16.24 13.34
N ASP A 290 7.75 16.88 12.53
CA ASP A 290 8.15 17.99 11.66
C ASP A 290 8.61 19.22 12.47
N TYR A 291 7.95 19.50 13.60
CA TYR A 291 8.30 20.61 14.51
C TYR A 291 9.62 20.34 15.24
N LEU A 292 9.88 19.10 15.67
CA LEU A 292 11.16 18.68 16.26
C LEU A 292 12.32 18.77 15.27
N TRP A 293 12.04 18.60 13.97
CA TRP A 293 13.05 18.71 12.92
C TRP A 293 13.62 20.13 12.79
N ILE A 294 12.80 21.17 13.04
CA ILE A 294 13.18 22.57 12.96
C ILE A 294 13.86 22.98 14.28
N ASP A 295 14.94 23.77 14.20
CA ASP A 295 15.61 24.24 15.41
C ASP A 295 14.75 25.29 16.13
N GLN A 296 14.25 24.94 17.31
CA GLN A 296 13.26 25.72 18.06
C GLN A 296 13.52 25.61 19.55
N LYS A 297 13.08 26.60 20.33
CA LYS A 297 13.30 26.64 21.79
C LYS A 297 12.46 25.61 22.56
N GLU A 298 11.38 25.11 21.94
CA GLU A 298 10.39 24.26 22.59
C GLU A 298 10.64 22.75 22.40
N GLN A 299 11.81 22.33 21.88
CA GLN A 299 12.11 20.91 21.60
C GLN A 299 11.95 19.99 22.82
N LYS A 300 12.30 20.45 24.02
CA LYS A 300 12.09 19.68 25.27
C LYS A 300 10.61 19.46 25.58
N ALA A 301 9.77 20.47 25.31
CA ALA A 301 8.32 20.34 25.47
C ALA A 301 7.75 19.31 24.48
N VAL A 302 8.24 19.29 23.24
CA VAL A 302 7.85 18.29 22.23
C VAL A 302 8.19 16.88 22.71
N LEU A 303 9.41 16.65 23.22
CA LEU A 303 9.81 15.34 23.75
C LEU A 303 8.93 14.90 24.92
N LYS A 304 8.60 15.82 25.84
CA LYS A 304 7.71 15.54 26.96
C LYS A 304 6.31 15.14 26.51
N VAL A 305 5.74 15.88 25.55
CA VAL A 305 4.43 15.58 24.96
C VAL A 305 4.45 14.22 24.25
N LEU A 306 5.48 13.92 23.46
CA LEU A 306 5.64 12.62 22.79
C LEU A 306 5.75 11.45 23.77
N GLN A 307 6.44 11.63 24.90
CA GLN A 307 6.52 10.60 25.96
C GLN A 307 5.14 10.26 26.52
N LEU A 308 4.30 11.27 26.78
CA LEU A 308 2.96 11.04 27.32
C LEU A 308 2.07 10.23 26.35
N PHE A 309 2.22 10.41 25.04
CA PHE A 309 1.46 9.65 24.04
C PHE A 309 1.99 8.24 23.78
N LEU A 310 3.31 8.07 23.74
CA LEU A 310 3.92 6.81 23.33
C LEU A 310 4.08 5.82 24.50
N LEU A 311 4.14 6.35 25.72
CA LEU A 311 4.34 5.60 26.96
C LEU A 311 3.27 5.98 28.01
N PRO A 312 1.97 5.77 27.71
CA PRO A 312 0.91 6.04 28.68
C PRO A 312 1.01 5.07 29.87
N ASN A 313 0.81 5.60 31.09
CA ASN A 313 0.91 4.81 32.32
C ASN A 313 -0.30 3.89 32.55
N ALA A 314 -1.47 4.27 32.04
CA ALA A 314 -2.72 3.51 32.11
C ALA A 314 -3.47 3.72 30.80
N ILE A 315 -3.89 2.63 30.16
CA ILE A 315 -4.62 2.65 28.90
C ILE A 315 -5.52 1.41 28.84
N SER A 316 -6.71 1.55 28.28
CA SER A 316 -7.62 0.41 28.08
C SER A 316 -7.05 -0.56 27.02
N THR A 317 -7.52 -1.81 27.02
CA THR A 317 -7.07 -2.82 26.03
C THR A 317 -7.39 -2.38 24.61
N GLU A 318 -8.56 -1.80 24.38
CA GLU A 318 -8.98 -1.27 23.08
C GLU A 318 -8.09 -0.10 22.65
N ALA A 319 -7.89 0.89 23.51
CA ALA A 319 -7.02 2.03 23.22
C ALA A 319 -5.56 1.60 23.01
N SER A 320 -5.07 0.58 23.72
CA SER A 320 -3.73 0.02 23.51
C SER A 320 -3.56 -0.58 22.11
N SER A 321 -4.56 -1.35 21.66
CA SER A 321 -4.57 -1.94 20.31
C SER A 321 -4.61 -0.87 19.21
N MET A 322 -5.34 0.22 19.44
CA MET A 322 -5.44 1.35 18.54
C MET A 322 -4.16 2.21 18.57
N LEU A 323 -3.53 2.39 19.74
CA LEU A 323 -2.24 3.07 19.86
C LEU A 323 -1.14 2.31 19.13
N ALA A 324 -1.11 0.98 19.22
CA ALA A 324 -0.21 0.14 18.44
C ALA A 324 -0.41 0.36 16.93
N SER A 325 -1.65 0.53 16.50
CA SER A 325 -2.01 0.88 15.12
C SER A 325 -1.53 2.28 14.71
N VAL A 326 -1.70 3.29 15.56
CA VAL A 326 -1.16 4.64 15.33
C VAL A 326 0.37 4.61 15.24
N LYS A 327 1.04 3.89 16.14
CA LYS A 327 2.51 3.72 16.13
C LYS A 327 3.01 3.16 14.81
N LYS A 328 2.32 2.16 14.22
CA LYS A 328 2.65 1.64 12.87
C LYS A 328 2.62 2.72 11.80
N ILE A 329 1.75 3.72 11.90
CA ILE A 329 1.65 4.81 10.93
C ILE A 329 2.77 5.84 11.16
N ILE A 330 3.01 6.25 12.40
CA ILE A 330 3.93 7.36 12.70
C ILE A 330 5.40 6.94 12.90
N ALA A 331 5.70 5.64 12.97
CA ALA A 331 7.03 5.13 13.34
C ALA A 331 8.15 5.68 12.47
N THR A 332 8.08 5.54 11.14
CA THR A 332 9.16 6.00 10.24
C THR A 332 9.41 7.52 10.29
N PRO A 333 8.40 8.41 10.14
CA PRO A 333 8.66 9.85 10.21
C PRO A 333 9.16 10.29 11.60
N LEU A 334 8.62 9.69 12.67
CA LEU A 334 9.05 10.00 14.03
C LEU A 334 10.49 9.52 14.31
N GLU A 335 10.86 8.32 13.87
CA GLU A 335 12.23 7.80 14.01
C GLU A 335 13.23 8.75 13.34
N HIS A 336 12.93 9.21 12.12
CA HIS A 336 13.80 10.12 11.38
C HIS A 336 14.02 11.44 12.13
N ALA A 337 12.94 12.00 12.68
CA ALA A 337 13.00 13.22 13.48
C ALA A 337 13.80 13.03 14.78
N LEU A 338 13.51 11.96 15.53
CA LEU A 338 14.20 11.64 16.79
C LEU A 338 15.70 11.39 16.59
N ARG A 339 16.08 10.62 15.57
CA ARG A 339 17.50 10.36 15.27
C ARG A 339 18.24 11.61 14.82
N THR A 340 17.57 12.49 14.08
CA THR A 340 18.17 13.76 13.65
C THR A 340 18.36 14.70 14.83
N TYR A 341 17.38 14.76 15.74
CA TYR A 341 17.52 15.49 16.99
C TYR A 341 18.64 14.91 17.88
N GLN A 342 18.74 13.58 18.01
CA GLN A 342 19.81 12.90 18.75
C GLN A 342 21.21 13.22 18.22
N ARG A 343 21.37 13.39 16.90
CA ARG A 343 22.65 13.82 16.31
C ARG A 343 23.01 15.26 16.66
N ARG A 344 22.01 16.13 16.90
CA ARG A 344 22.20 17.52 17.31
C ARG A 344 22.48 17.65 18.80
N ASP A 345 21.82 16.84 19.63
CA ASP A 345 22.02 16.78 21.08
C ASP A 345 22.33 15.35 21.56
N PRO A 346 23.60 14.89 21.45
CA PRO A 346 24.00 13.53 21.81
C PRO A 346 23.89 13.21 23.30
N GLN A 347 23.77 14.22 24.18
CA GLN A 347 23.71 14.04 25.63
C GLN A 347 22.28 13.74 26.12
N ASN A 348 21.28 13.87 25.25
CA ASN A 348 19.88 13.70 25.62
C ASN A 348 19.47 12.22 25.67
N GLN A 349 19.27 11.70 26.89
CA GLN A 349 18.87 10.31 27.13
C GLN A 349 17.36 10.07 26.97
N GLU A 350 16.54 11.12 26.87
CA GLU A 350 15.07 11.04 26.78
C GLU A 350 14.56 10.45 25.46
N ILE A 351 15.43 10.34 24.46
CA ILE A 351 15.12 9.86 23.11
C ILE A 351 15.08 8.33 23.05
N ASN A 352 15.93 7.64 23.83
CA ASN A 352 16.07 6.19 23.76
C ASN A 352 14.77 5.44 24.13
N PRO A 353 14.02 5.83 25.17
CA PRO A 353 12.71 5.24 25.46
C PRO A 353 11.71 5.39 24.31
N LEU A 354 11.70 6.55 23.65
CA LEU A 354 10.81 6.82 22.50
C LEU A 354 11.16 5.95 21.30
N LEU A 355 12.44 5.82 20.98
CA LEU A 355 12.92 4.94 19.90
C LEU A 355 12.60 3.48 20.19
N SER A 356 12.75 3.04 21.45
CA SER A 356 12.37 1.68 21.86
C SER A 356 10.87 1.43 21.70
N ALA A 357 10.03 2.43 22.02
CA ALA A 357 8.57 2.31 21.95
C ALA A 357 8.01 2.15 20.53
N ILE A 358 8.76 2.58 19.50
CA ILE A 358 8.35 2.48 18.09
C ILE A 358 9.13 1.42 17.31
N LYS A 359 10.14 0.76 17.91
CA LYS A 359 11.10 -0.11 17.23
C LYS A 359 10.44 -1.19 16.37
N GLU A 360 9.51 -1.95 16.94
CA GLU A 360 8.80 -3.03 16.25
C GLU A 360 7.88 -2.49 15.14
N SER A 361 7.30 -1.31 15.36
CA SER A 361 6.40 -0.66 14.41
C SER A 361 7.12 -0.18 13.15
N ILE A 362 8.41 0.12 13.22
CA ILE A 362 9.21 0.56 12.06
C ILE A 362 9.22 -0.52 10.96
N LEU A 363 9.42 -1.79 11.33
CA LEU A 363 9.57 -2.91 10.39
C LEU A 363 8.31 -3.14 9.54
N ILE A 364 7.15 -2.79 10.09
CA ILE A 364 5.85 -2.98 9.46
C ILE A 364 5.20 -1.66 9.02
N SER A 365 5.86 -0.51 9.21
CA SER A 365 5.25 0.81 9.00
C SER A 365 4.96 1.10 7.53
N ARG A 366 5.92 0.82 6.65
CA ARG A 366 5.88 1.19 5.23
C ARG A 366 6.18 0.00 4.32
N ARG A 367 5.42 -0.09 3.25
CA ARG A 367 5.63 -1.02 2.13
C ARG A 367 5.59 -0.22 0.84
N THR A 368 6.61 0.60 0.65
CA THR A 368 6.73 1.45 -0.54
C THR A 368 7.63 0.82 -1.59
N GLY A 369 7.39 1.18 -2.86
CA GLY A 369 8.32 0.87 -3.96
C GLY A 369 9.53 1.81 -4.03
N LEU A 370 9.66 2.72 -3.06
CA LEU A 370 10.78 3.67 -2.98
C LEU A 370 11.98 3.02 -2.29
N ALA A 371 13.16 3.48 -2.66
CA ALA A 371 14.41 3.04 -2.06
C ALA A 371 14.61 3.65 -0.66
N GLU A 372 15.15 2.85 0.24
CA GLU A 372 15.53 3.31 1.58
C GLU A 372 16.85 4.10 1.53
N ASN A 373 17.09 4.95 2.53
CA ASN A 373 18.31 5.77 2.59
C ASN A 373 19.58 4.91 2.53
N ASN A 374 19.60 3.77 3.22
CA ASN A 374 20.74 2.86 3.21
C ASN A 374 20.98 2.24 1.81
N GLU A 375 19.90 1.85 1.11
CA GLU A 375 19.97 1.35 -0.27
C GLU A 375 20.53 2.43 -1.20
N LEU A 376 20.03 3.66 -1.09
CA LEU A 376 20.47 4.81 -1.88
C LEU A 376 21.95 5.14 -1.64
N GLU A 377 22.39 5.16 -0.37
CA GLU A 377 23.78 5.39 -0.01
C GLU A 377 24.68 4.29 -0.61
N GLN A 378 24.28 3.03 -0.51
CA GLN A 378 25.01 1.90 -1.09
C GLN A 378 25.16 2.03 -2.62
N TRP A 379 24.07 2.37 -3.32
CA TRP A 379 24.10 2.51 -4.78
C TRP A 379 24.87 3.77 -5.22
N ALA A 380 24.79 4.85 -4.44
CA ALA A 380 25.48 6.11 -4.73
C ALA A 380 27.01 6.00 -4.55
N GLN A 381 27.48 5.13 -3.67
CA GLN A 381 28.92 4.92 -3.40
C GLN A 381 29.63 4.03 -4.44
N ALA A 382 28.93 3.46 -5.43
CA ALA A 382 29.51 2.54 -6.41
C ALA A 382 30.53 3.23 -7.35
N PRO A 383 31.84 2.89 -7.33
CA PRO A 383 32.83 3.44 -8.26
C PRO A 383 32.64 2.86 -9.68
N PRO A 384 33.05 3.57 -10.76
CA PRO A 384 33.70 4.88 -10.83
C PRO A 384 32.74 6.08 -10.95
N SER A 385 31.43 5.85 -11.12
CA SER A 385 30.45 6.89 -11.52
C SER A 385 29.20 6.94 -10.63
N GLY A 386 29.29 6.44 -9.40
CA GLY A 386 28.20 6.41 -8.43
C GLY A 386 27.02 5.55 -8.87
N PHE A 387 25.82 6.08 -8.67
CA PHE A 387 24.55 5.39 -8.91
C PHE A 387 24.39 4.81 -10.33
N TRP A 388 24.89 5.51 -11.35
CA TRP A 388 24.81 5.04 -12.74
C TRP A 388 25.60 3.74 -12.97
N SER A 389 26.81 3.65 -12.41
CA SER A 389 27.60 2.41 -12.44
C SER A 389 26.88 1.27 -11.74
N SER A 390 26.21 1.56 -10.62
CA SER A 390 25.43 0.56 -9.89
C SER A 390 24.34 -0.09 -10.77
N ILE A 391 23.59 0.71 -11.54
CA ILE A 391 22.59 0.19 -12.51
C ILE A 391 23.25 -0.70 -13.58
N LYS A 392 24.40 -0.28 -14.12
CA LYS A 392 25.14 -1.07 -15.13
C LYS A 392 25.62 -2.38 -14.55
N THR A 393 26.21 -2.37 -13.37
CA THR A 393 26.66 -3.58 -12.67
C THR A 393 25.49 -4.53 -12.40
N THR A 394 24.34 -4.04 -11.95
CA THR A 394 23.13 -4.86 -11.78
C THR A 394 22.67 -5.47 -13.10
N THR A 395 22.60 -4.67 -14.17
CA THR A 395 22.19 -5.13 -15.50
C THR A 395 23.16 -6.19 -16.03
N GLN A 396 24.48 -5.94 -15.91
CA GLN A 396 25.53 -6.87 -16.29
C GLN A 396 25.42 -8.19 -15.53
N GLY A 397 25.20 -8.14 -14.21
CA GLY A 397 25.01 -9.33 -13.37
C GLY A 397 23.80 -10.17 -13.83
N LEU A 398 22.66 -9.53 -14.08
CA LEU A 398 21.47 -10.19 -14.61
C LEU A 398 21.72 -10.85 -15.99
N VAL A 399 22.47 -10.19 -16.86
CA VAL A 399 22.86 -10.74 -18.17
C VAL A 399 23.81 -11.93 -18.01
N GLN A 400 24.77 -11.86 -17.11
CA GLN A 400 25.69 -12.98 -16.84
C GLN A 400 24.93 -14.17 -16.27
N TRP A 401 24.07 -13.94 -15.28
CA TRP A 401 23.25 -14.99 -14.66
C TRP A 401 22.34 -15.66 -15.69
N SER A 402 21.63 -14.88 -16.51
CA SER A 402 20.75 -15.40 -17.57
C SER A 402 21.48 -16.00 -18.77
N ALA A 403 22.77 -15.71 -18.97
CA ALA A 403 23.58 -16.38 -20.00
C ALA A 403 24.21 -17.68 -19.50
N GLN A 404 24.45 -17.82 -18.20
CA GLN A 404 25.22 -18.92 -17.61
C GLN A 404 24.37 -19.98 -16.89
N TRP A 405 23.08 -19.73 -16.62
CA TRP A 405 22.20 -20.68 -15.92
C TRP A 405 22.15 -22.07 -16.57
N SER A 406 22.23 -22.14 -17.90
CA SER A 406 22.19 -23.41 -18.65
C SER A 406 23.49 -24.21 -18.56
N LEU A 407 24.61 -23.55 -18.22
CA LEU A 407 25.94 -24.14 -18.13
C LEU A 407 26.34 -24.46 -16.68
N GLN A 408 25.80 -23.74 -15.71
CA GLN A 408 26.13 -23.88 -14.29
C GLN A 408 24.85 -23.84 -13.42
N PRO A 409 24.28 -24.99 -13.05
CA PRO A 409 23.02 -25.05 -12.28
C PRO A 409 23.09 -24.45 -10.87
N ASN A 410 24.29 -24.26 -10.32
CA ASN A 410 24.51 -23.73 -8.95
C ASN A 410 24.93 -22.26 -8.92
N ILE A 411 24.78 -21.50 -10.03
CA ILE A 411 25.10 -20.08 -10.03
C ILE A 411 24.10 -19.32 -9.15
N MET A 412 24.61 -18.54 -8.20
CA MET A 412 23.78 -17.73 -7.32
C MET A 412 23.13 -16.59 -8.13
N PRO A 413 21.83 -16.31 -7.93
CA PRO A 413 21.18 -15.20 -8.60
C PRO A 413 21.80 -13.87 -8.21
N THR A 414 21.89 -12.95 -9.17
CA THR A 414 22.31 -11.58 -8.90
C THR A 414 21.31 -10.91 -7.96
N THR A 415 21.81 -10.23 -6.92
CA THR A 415 20.98 -9.42 -6.03
C THR A 415 20.32 -8.30 -6.82
N TYR A 416 18.99 -8.34 -6.90
CA TYR A 416 18.22 -7.40 -7.69
C TYR A 416 16.99 -6.93 -6.92
N THR A 417 16.79 -5.62 -6.89
CA THR A 417 15.56 -4.97 -6.44
C THR A 417 15.14 -3.94 -7.48
N HIS A 418 13.88 -3.98 -7.91
CA HIS A 418 13.38 -3.03 -8.90
C HIS A 418 13.36 -1.59 -8.37
N ARG A 419 13.42 -1.40 -7.04
CA ARG A 419 13.57 -0.09 -6.38
C ARG A 419 14.78 0.70 -6.91
N GLN A 420 15.86 0.02 -7.28
CA GLN A 420 17.06 0.67 -7.85
C GLN A 420 16.74 1.37 -9.19
N ILE A 421 15.94 0.73 -10.05
CA ILE A 421 15.53 1.31 -11.34
C ILE A 421 14.57 2.47 -11.11
N ILE A 422 13.59 2.33 -10.21
CA ILE A 422 12.64 3.39 -9.86
C ILE A 422 13.38 4.61 -9.29
N ALA A 423 14.29 4.40 -8.34
CA ALA A 423 15.12 5.47 -7.77
C ALA A 423 15.98 6.14 -8.84
N GLY A 424 16.56 5.36 -9.76
CA GLY A 424 17.32 5.90 -10.89
C GLY A 424 16.49 6.80 -11.80
N ILE A 425 15.25 6.41 -12.11
CA ILE A 425 14.34 7.22 -12.93
C ILE A 425 14.04 8.54 -12.22
N ASN A 426 13.76 8.50 -10.92
CA ASN A 426 13.43 9.68 -10.12
C ASN A 426 14.63 10.64 -9.95
N MET A 427 15.84 10.12 -9.76
CA MET A 427 17.04 10.94 -9.48
C MET A 427 17.79 11.38 -10.76
N MET A 428 17.84 10.52 -11.78
CA MET A 428 18.66 10.72 -12.98
C MET A 428 17.86 10.89 -14.27
N SER A 429 16.52 10.81 -14.22
CA SER A 429 15.58 10.70 -15.35
C SER A 429 15.62 9.34 -16.08
N ALA A 430 14.49 8.97 -16.69
CA ALA A 430 14.37 7.75 -17.48
C ALA A 430 15.34 7.66 -18.65
N GLN A 431 15.71 8.79 -19.27
CA GLN A 431 16.66 8.79 -20.39
C GLN A 431 18.05 8.31 -19.98
N ARG A 432 18.57 8.78 -18.83
CA ARG A 432 19.90 8.36 -18.36
C ARG A 432 19.93 6.89 -17.92
N VAL A 433 18.85 6.42 -17.29
CA VAL A 433 18.71 5.01 -16.92
C VAL A 433 18.64 4.14 -18.17
N LEU A 434 17.86 4.55 -19.17
CA LEU A 434 17.78 3.85 -20.46
C LEU A 434 19.15 3.79 -21.15
N SER A 435 19.90 4.90 -21.17
CA SER A 435 21.27 4.90 -21.72
C SER A 435 22.18 3.92 -20.98
N ALA A 436 22.07 3.79 -19.65
CA ALA A 436 22.85 2.82 -18.88
C ALA A 436 22.56 1.37 -19.31
N ILE A 437 21.28 1.04 -19.53
CA ILE A 437 20.84 -0.28 -19.99
C ILE A 437 21.31 -0.54 -21.43
N ILE A 438 21.15 0.45 -22.33
CA ILE A 438 21.59 0.34 -23.73
C ILE A 438 23.11 0.15 -23.82
N ASP A 439 23.88 0.88 -23.01
CA ASP A 439 25.33 0.72 -22.96
C ASP A 439 25.75 -0.69 -22.58
N GLU A 440 25.01 -1.36 -21.69
CA GLU A 440 25.30 -2.75 -21.32
C GLU A 440 24.97 -3.72 -22.47
N VAL A 441 23.85 -3.51 -23.18
CA VAL A 441 23.53 -4.27 -24.40
C VAL A 441 24.62 -4.06 -25.46
N LYS A 442 25.12 -2.83 -25.61
CA LYS A 442 26.22 -2.51 -26.51
C LYS A 442 27.51 -3.21 -26.09
N THR A 443 27.86 -3.16 -24.81
CA THR A 443 29.06 -3.83 -24.26
C THR A 443 28.99 -5.35 -24.46
N ALA A 444 27.85 -5.98 -24.18
CA ALA A 444 27.64 -7.41 -24.44
C ALA A 444 27.77 -7.75 -25.94
N THR A 445 27.28 -6.87 -26.82
CA THR A 445 27.35 -7.03 -28.28
C THR A 445 28.79 -6.88 -28.79
N GLU A 446 29.54 -5.91 -28.29
CA GLU A 446 30.93 -5.64 -28.65
C GLU A 446 31.89 -6.71 -28.12
N ASP A 447 31.72 -7.15 -26.86
CA ASP A 447 32.49 -8.24 -26.26
C ASP A 447 32.34 -9.54 -27.05
N THR A 448 31.10 -9.91 -27.39
CA THR A 448 30.83 -11.12 -28.18
C THR A 448 31.40 -11.00 -29.59
N ARG A 449 31.37 -9.81 -30.18
CA ARG A 449 32.03 -9.56 -31.47
C ARG A 449 33.55 -9.71 -31.38
N ALA A 450 34.16 -9.22 -30.31
CA ALA A 450 35.61 -9.32 -30.07
C ALA A 450 36.06 -10.77 -29.79
N GLN A 451 35.22 -11.56 -29.14
CA GLN A 451 35.51 -12.98 -28.84
C GLN A 451 35.23 -13.92 -30.02
N SER A 452 34.55 -13.44 -31.07
CA SER A 452 34.17 -14.24 -32.24
C SER A 452 35.30 -14.30 -33.29
N PRO A 453 35.80 -15.50 -33.68
CA PRO A 453 36.93 -15.66 -34.62
C PRO A 453 36.71 -15.05 -36.03
N ARG A 454 35.46 -14.73 -36.39
CA ARG A 454 35.08 -14.16 -37.70
C ARG A 454 34.57 -12.71 -37.61
N GLY A 455 34.59 -12.07 -36.43
CA GLY A 455 34.10 -10.70 -36.23
C GLY A 455 32.59 -10.49 -36.47
N ASN A 456 31.84 -11.55 -36.77
CA ASN A 456 30.39 -11.52 -36.97
C ASN A 456 29.68 -12.22 -35.82
N ILE A 457 28.65 -11.56 -35.28
CA ILE A 457 27.74 -12.10 -34.26
C ILE A 457 26.88 -13.18 -34.91
N GLN A 458 26.84 -14.37 -34.36
CA GLN A 458 25.98 -15.43 -34.90
C GLN A 458 24.54 -15.24 -34.40
N PRO A 459 23.51 -15.49 -35.22
CA PRO A 459 22.13 -15.54 -34.75
C PRO A 459 22.00 -16.67 -33.72
N GLY A 460 21.92 -16.33 -32.43
CA GLY A 460 21.83 -17.32 -31.34
C GLY A 460 22.88 -17.17 -30.24
N ASP A 461 23.78 -16.18 -30.30
CA ASP A 461 24.71 -15.92 -29.20
C ASP A 461 23.96 -15.67 -27.88
N VAL A 462 24.14 -16.59 -26.93
CA VAL A 462 23.36 -16.69 -25.69
C VAL A 462 23.49 -15.40 -24.87
N ARG A 463 24.69 -14.83 -24.76
CA ARG A 463 24.94 -13.60 -24.00
C ARG A 463 24.26 -12.37 -24.61
N VAL A 464 24.25 -12.25 -25.94
CA VAL A 464 23.60 -11.13 -26.63
C VAL A 464 22.09 -11.24 -26.51
N GLN A 465 21.53 -12.45 -26.66
CA GLN A 465 20.09 -12.66 -26.46
C GLN A 465 19.66 -12.38 -25.02
N ALA A 466 20.42 -12.90 -24.05
CA ALA A 466 20.24 -12.60 -22.63
C ALA A 466 20.26 -11.09 -22.36
N ALA A 467 21.20 -10.34 -22.96
CA ALA A 467 21.24 -8.88 -22.85
C ALA A 467 19.98 -8.20 -23.36
N TYR A 468 19.48 -8.60 -24.54
CA TYR A 468 18.22 -8.06 -25.05
C TYR A 468 17.02 -8.45 -24.19
N ASP A 469 16.96 -9.68 -23.68
CA ASP A 469 15.82 -10.16 -22.89
C ASP A 469 15.77 -9.50 -21.52
N VAL A 470 16.92 -9.36 -20.83
CA VAL A 470 17.04 -8.59 -19.58
C VAL A 470 16.66 -7.13 -19.81
N ALA A 471 17.22 -6.48 -20.84
CA ALA A 471 16.87 -5.10 -21.15
C ALA A 471 15.38 -4.92 -21.47
N THR A 472 14.79 -5.85 -22.23
CA THR A 472 13.35 -5.81 -22.54
C THR A 472 12.53 -5.99 -21.26
N ALA A 473 12.87 -6.94 -20.39
CA ALA A 473 12.19 -7.17 -19.11
C ALA A 473 12.28 -5.95 -18.18
N LEU A 474 13.45 -5.31 -18.06
CA LEU A 474 13.63 -4.11 -17.24
C LEU A 474 12.81 -2.91 -17.74
N ILE A 475 12.70 -2.74 -19.07
CA ILE A 475 11.91 -1.66 -19.69
C ILE A 475 10.40 -1.95 -19.63
N CYS A 476 10.02 -3.22 -19.75
CA CYS A 476 8.65 -3.70 -19.63
C CYS A 476 8.18 -3.83 -18.19
N ALA A 477 9.05 -3.73 -17.19
CA ALA A 477 8.65 -3.84 -15.79
C ALA A 477 7.54 -2.82 -15.43
N PRO A 478 6.47 -3.23 -14.73
CA PRO A 478 5.43 -2.31 -14.29
C PRO A 478 5.99 -1.37 -13.23
N ASN A 479 5.68 -0.08 -13.34
CA ASN A 479 5.98 0.89 -12.30
C ASN A 479 4.66 1.38 -11.67
N VAL A 480 4.39 0.91 -10.46
CA VAL A 480 3.17 1.21 -9.69
C VAL A 480 3.04 2.72 -9.40
N THR A 481 4.13 3.49 -9.41
CA THR A 481 4.10 4.95 -9.16
C THR A 481 3.70 5.80 -10.38
N ASN A 482 3.55 5.20 -11.57
CA ASN A 482 3.31 5.92 -12.83
C ASN A 482 1.85 5.84 -13.33
N GLU A 483 0.98 5.07 -12.68
CA GLU A 483 -0.43 4.93 -13.08
C GLU A 483 -1.35 5.59 -12.03
N PRO A 484 -1.71 6.87 -12.18
CA PRO A 484 -2.85 7.39 -11.45
C PRO A 484 -4.12 6.63 -11.91
N PRO A 485 -5.07 6.37 -11.01
CA PRO A 485 -6.34 5.78 -11.41
C PRO A 485 -7.00 6.65 -12.48
N ALA A 486 -7.61 6.02 -13.49
CA ALA A 486 -8.41 6.75 -14.48
C ALA A 486 -9.40 7.66 -13.73
N PRO A 487 -9.56 8.94 -14.13
CA PRO A 487 -10.55 9.79 -13.51
C PRO A 487 -11.90 9.08 -13.63
N SER A 488 -12.51 8.78 -12.49
CA SER A 488 -13.85 8.20 -12.43
C SER A 488 -14.80 9.20 -13.09
N VAL A 489 -15.30 8.85 -14.27
CA VAL A 489 -16.42 9.55 -14.91
C VAL A 489 -17.70 9.08 -14.21
N GLU A 490 -17.87 9.45 -12.96
CA GLU A 490 -19.08 9.15 -12.20
C GLU A 490 -19.60 10.44 -11.56
N ASN A 491 -20.35 11.19 -12.37
CA ASN A 491 -21.61 11.86 -12.04
C ASN A 491 -22.05 12.73 -13.23
N PRO A 492 -23.07 12.34 -14.01
CA PRO A 492 -23.69 13.23 -14.99
C PRO A 492 -24.53 14.27 -14.24
N GLY A 493 -23.88 15.33 -13.75
CA GLY A 493 -24.56 16.39 -13.00
C GLY A 493 -23.67 17.52 -12.48
N ASP A 494 -22.37 17.28 -12.29
CA ASP A 494 -21.46 18.33 -11.83
C ASP A 494 -20.82 19.08 -13.00
N GLU A 495 -20.83 20.41 -12.95
CA GLU A 495 -20.17 21.28 -13.92
C GLU A 495 -18.70 20.86 -14.15
N PRO A 496 -18.16 21.00 -15.37
CA PRO A 496 -16.80 20.61 -15.69
C PRO A 496 -15.80 21.39 -14.83
N GLN A 497 -15.35 20.78 -13.75
CA GLN A 497 -14.34 21.37 -12.86
C GLN A 497 -13.01 21.48 -13.59
N PRO A 498 -12.21 22.53 -13.32
CA PRO A 498 -10.91 22.69 -13.93
C PRO A 498 -10.04 21.49 -13.55
N VAL A 499 -9.65 20.72 -14.56
CA VAL A 499 -8.71 19.62 -14.47
C VAL A 499 -7.47 20.14 -13.75
N ILE A 500 -7.23 19.69 -12.51
CA ILE A 500 -6.00 19.96 -11.78
C ILE A 500 -4.85 19.55 -12.71
N PRO A 501 -3.76 20.34 -12.83
CA PRO A 501 -2.67 19.99 -13.73
C PRO A 501 -2.24 18.56 -13.42
N THR A 502 -2.43 17.66 -14.39
CA THR A 502 -1.92 16.30 -14.31
C THR A 502 -0.49 16.40 -13.83
N LEU A 503 -0.19 15.87 -12.63
CA LEU A 503 1.16 15.70 -12.12
C LEU A 503 2.03 15.30 -13.32
N GLN A 504 3.01 16.16 -13.68
CA GLN A 504 3.78 15.99 -14.91
C GLN A 504 4.26 14.54 -14.99
N ARG A 505 3.67 13.77 -15.91
CA ARG A 505 3.91 12.33 -16.02
C ARG A 505 5.41 12.13 -16.17
N ALA A 506 6.05 11.50 -15.18
CA ALA A 506 7.45 11.15 -15.28
C ALA A 506 7.60 10.27 -16.52
N LEU A 507 8.49 10.67 -17.43
CA LEU A 507 8.74 9.93 -18.67
C LEU A 507 9.10 8.48 -18.30
N THR A 508 8.35 7.50 -18.80
CA THR A 508 8.66 6.09 -18.52
C THR A 508 9.86 5.63 -19.33
N LEU A 509 10.51 4.52 -18.95
CA LEU A 509 11.58 3.92 -19.78
C LEU A 509 11.05 3.54 -21.18
N ARG A 510 9.77 3.18 -21.28
CA ARG A 510 9.11 2.87 -22.55
C ARG A 510 8.93 4.12 -23.41
N ASP A 511 8.48 5.22 -22.80
CA ASP A 511 8.34 6.50 -23.50
C ASP A 511 9.70 7.05 -23.94
N ALA A 512 10.72 6.93 -23.09
CA ALA A 512 12.10 7.29 -23.42
C ALA A 512 12.63 6.47 -24.61
N LEU A 513 12.42 5.16 -24.62
CA LEU A 513 12.84 4.28 -25.71
C LEU A 513 12.09 4.60 -27.01
N ARG A 514 10.79 4.90 -26.93
CA ARG A 514 9.99 5.32 -28.08
C ARG A 514 10.52 6.63 -28.67
N LEU A 515 10.87 7.62 -27.84
CA LEU A 515 11.46 8.89 -28.30
C LEU A 515 12.82 8.68 -28.97
N GLU A 516 13.69 7.86 -28.38
CA GLU A 516 14.99 7.53 -28.97
C GLU A 516 14.84 6.75 -30.30
N ALA A 517 13.89 5.82 -30.37
CA ALA A 517 13.59 5.07 -31.59
C ALA A 517 13.02 5.97 -32.71
N GLN A 518 12.23 6.99 -32.38
CA GLN A 518 11.77 7.99 -33.35
C GLN A 518 12.92 8.87 -33.86
N GLY A 519 13.92 9.14 -33.01
CA GLY A 519 15.15 9.87 -33.33
C GLY A 519 16.23 9.10 -34.10
N PHE A 520 15.97 7.83 -34.48
CA PHE A 520 17.02 6.91 -34.96
C PHE A 520 17.87 7.43 -36.12
N LYS A 521 17.32 8.27 -37.02
CA LYS A 521 18.05 8.83 -38.18
C LYS A 521 19.21 9.75 -37.76
N ALA A 522 19.07 10.46 -36.64
CA ALA A 522 20.14 11.30 -36.10
C ALA A 522 21.22 10.47 -35.42
N THR A 523 20.81 9.40 -34.73
CA THR A 523 21.68 8.46 -34.04
C THR A 523 22.48 7.59 -35.00
N GLN A 524 21.85 7.11 -36.09
CA GLN A 524 22.49 6.30 -37.13
C GLN A 524 23.67 7.03 -37.81
N LYS A 525 23.59 8.36 -37.93
CA LYS A 525 24.68 9.19 -38.47
C LYS A 525 25.90 9.29 -37.53
N LYS A 526 25.69 9.12 -36.22
CA LYS A 526 26.75 9.22 -35.20
C LYS A 526 27.31 7.85 -34.81
N ASP A 527 26.42 6.88 -34.60
CA ASP A 527 26.74 5.52 -34.22
C ASP A 527 25.72 4.53 -34.84
N PRO A 528 26.10 3.81 -35.91
CA PRO A 528 25.19 2.88 -36.58
C PRO A 528 24.86 1.64 -35.74
N ILE A 529 25.77 1.22 -34.83
CA ILE A 529 25.57 0.05 -33.97
C ILE A 529 24.54 0.37 -32.89
N LEU A 530 24.67 1.53 -32.26
CA LEU A 530 23.73 2.01 -31.24
C LEU A 530 22.33 2.21 -31.81
N ALA A 531 22.21 2.73 -33.04
CA ALA A 531 20.92 2.87 -33.71
C ALA A 531 20.23 1.53 -34.00
N GLU A 532 20.99 0.48 -34.37
CA GLU A 532 20.45 -0.87 -34.55
C GLU A 532 19.93 -1.45 -33.23
N ILE A 533 20.70 -1.31 -32.15
CA ILE A 533 20.34 -1.78 -30.81
C ILE A 533 19.02 -1.15 -30.35
N ILE A 534 18.88 0.17 -30.46
CA ILE A 534 17.66 0.89 -30.06
C ILE A 534 16.44 0.38 -30.82
N VAL A 535 16.52 0.26 -32.15
CA VAL A 535 15.38 -0.18 -32.97
C VAL A 535 15.01 -1.62 -32.67
N ARG A 536 15.99 -2.50 -32.47
CA ARG A 536 15.75 -3.92 -32.14
C ARG A 536 15.13 -4.07 -30.75
N LEU A 537 15.62 -3.31 -29.77
CA LEU A 537 15.07 -3.29 -28.42
C LEU A 537 13.64 -2.75 -28.41
N HIS A 538 13.37 -1.65 -29.12
CA HIS A 538 12.02 -1.08 -29.24
C HIS A 538 11.02 -2.08 -29.82
N ARG A 539 11.39 -2.81 -30.88
CA ARG A 539 10.54 -3.87 -31.46
C ARG A 539 10.25 -4.99 -30.48
N LYS A 540 11.24 -5.44 -29.69
CA LYS A 540 11.05 -6.47 -28.66
C LYS A 540 10.11 -6.00 -27.55
N VAL A 541 10.26 -4.75 -27.08
CA VAL A 541 9.41 -4.15 -26.05
C VAL A 541 7.96 -4.08 -26.53
N GLU A 542 7.71 -3.57 -27.74
CA GLU A 542 6.35 -3.51 -28.30
C GLU A 542 5.75 -4.92 -28.49
N ALA A 543 6.54 -5.91 -28.93
CA ALA A 543 6.09 -7.29 -29.05
C ALA A 543 5.74 -7.94 -27.69
N GLN A 544 6.48 -7.64 -26.63
CA GLN A 544 6.19 -8.15 -25.29
C GLN A 544 4.95 -7.50 -24.66
N MET A 545 4.65 -6.25 -25.04
CA MET A 545 3.45 -5.52 -24.57
C MET A 545 2.18 -5.90 -25.35
N GLN A 546 2.32 -6.49 -26.54
CA GLN A 546 1.23 -7.16 -27.24
C GLN A 546 0.95 -8.51 -26.58
N ILE A 547 0.36 -8.51 -25.39
CA ILE A 547 -0.23 -9.73 -24.84
C ILE A 547 -1.39 -10.12 -25.77
N ASN A 548 -1.19 -11.19 -26.54
CA ASN A 548 -2.24 -11.90 -27.25
C ASN A 548 -3.32 -12.29 -26.22
N LEU A 549 -4.50 -11.69 -26.30
CA LEU A 549 -5.69 -12.33 -25.73
C LEU A 549 -5.77 -13.74 -26.35
N PRO A 550 -6.03 -14.80 -25.58
CA PRO A 550 -6.38 -16.08 -26.16
C PRO A 550 -7.53 -15.85 -27.15
N PRO A 551 -7.48 -16.37 -28.39
CA PRO A 551 -8.65 -16.34 -29.24
C PRO A 551 -9.78 -17.00 -28.47
N ALA A 552 -10.92 -16.31 -28.36
CA ALA A 552 -12.13 -16.89 -27.81
C ALA A 552 -12.33 -18.28 -28.45
N PRO A 553 -12.65 -19.32 -27.66
CA PRO A 553 -12.87 -20.65 -28.21
C PRO A 553 -13.90 -20.55 -29.35
N PRO A 554 -13.66 -21.21 -30.50
CA PRO A 554 -14.58 -21.14 -31.62
C PRO A 554 -15.93 -21.62 -31.15
N MET A 555 -16.92 -20.74 -31.19
CA MET A 555 -18.31 -21.10 -30.93
C MET A 555 -18.69 -22.22 -31.90
N LEU A 556 -19.03 -23.38 -31.35
CA LEU A 556 -19.61 -24.48 -32.11
C LEU A 556 -20.85 -23.95 -32.85
N PRO A 557 -21.00 -24.19 -34.16
CA PRO A 557 -22.18 -23.72 -34.89
C PRO A 557 -23.42 -24.45 -34.39
N ALA A 558 -24.37 -23.70 -33.85
CA ALA A 558 -25.73 -24.17 -33.62
C ALA A 558 -26.39 -24.49 -34.98
N PRO A 559 -27.28 -25.51 -35.04
CA PRO A 559 -27.85 -25.95 -36.30
C PRO A 559 -28.84 -24.92 -36.86
N ASP A 560 -28.51 -24.46 -38.06
CA ASP A 560 -29.37 -24.10 -39.18
C ASP A 560 -30.85 -23.79 -38.87
N MET A 561 -31.18 -22.51 -38.69
CA MET A 561 -32.50 -21.98 -39.03
C MET A 561 -32.34 -20.92 -40.12
N THR A 562 -32.71 -21.33 -41.32
CA THR A 562 -32.76 -20.53 -42.54
C THR A 562 -33.88 -19.49 -42.43
N LEU A 563 -33.51 -18.21 -42.45
CA LEU A 563 -34.42 -17.11 -42.77
C LEU A 563 -33.80 -16.23 -43.85
N ASP A 564 -34.46 -16.29 -45.00
CA ASP A 564 -34.23 -15.67 -46.29
C ASP A 564 -34.07 -14.13 -46.19
N MET A 565 -32.97 -13.62 -46.75
CA MET A 565 -32.66 -12.19 -46.83
C MET A 565 -32.36 -11.84 -48.28
N SER A 566 -33.38 -11.42 -49.01
CA SER A 566 -33.26 -10.86 -50.36
C SER A 566 -34.00 -9.52 -50.49
N ALA A 567 -33.44 -8.47 -49.88
CA ALA A 567 -33.54 -7.09 -50.39
C ALA A 567 -32.72 -6.13 -49.51
N ALA A 568 -31.63 -5.60 -50.07
CA ALA A 568 -30.97 -4.38 -49.59
C ALA A 568 -31.87 -3.14 -49.92
N PRO A 569 -31.69 -1.94 -49.31
CA PRO A 569 -30.42 -1.22 -49.33
C PRO A 569 -30.01 -0.47 -48.05
N GLU A 570 -28.74 -0.10 -48.08
CA GLU A 570 -27.91 0.72 -47.19
C GLU A 570 -28.61 1.89 -46.49
N VAL A 571 -28.49 1.96 -45.16
CA VAL A 571 -28.69 3.19 -44.38
C VAL A 571 -27.54 3.35 -43.37
N SER A 572 -26.98 4.56 -43.39
CA SER A 572 -25.75 5.00 -42.73
C SER A 572 -25.80 4.93 -41.19
N LEU A 573 -24.66 4.61 -40.57
CA LEU A 573 -24.44 4.37 -39.14
C LEU A 573 -24.67 5.59 -38.22
N ASN A 574 -25.24 6.68 -38.72
CA ASN A 574 -25.34 7.96 -38.03
C ASN A 574 -26.72 8.24 -37.38
N ASP A 575 -27.72 7.38 -37.59
CA ASP A 575 -29.09 7.55 -37.05
C ASP A 575 -29.44 6.64 -35.85
N ALA A 576 -28.52 5.76 -35.41
CA ALA A 576 -28.76 4.88 -34.27
C ALA A 576 -28.54 5.54 -32.89
N MET A 577 -28.06 6.79 -32.84
CA MET A 577 -27.70 7.50 -31.60
C MET A 577 -28.81 8.41 -31.04
N ALA A 578 -30.04 8.32 -31.55
CA ALA A 578 -31.16 9.17 -31.15
C ALA A 578 -32.36 8.42 -30.55
N ALA A 579 -32.25 7.09 -30.29
CA ALA A 579 -33.39 6.26 -29.88
C ALA A 579 -33.26 5.59 -28.50
N MET A 580 -32.31 6.00 -27.65
CA MET A 580 -32.14 5.42 -26.30
C MET A 580 -32.45 6.42 -25.17
N GLN A 581 -33.21 7.46 -25.49
CA GLN A 581 -33.73 8.43 -24.53
C GLN A 581 -35.26 8.39 -24.58
N ASN A 582 -35.83 7.36 -23.96
CA ASN A 582 -37.19 7.27 -23.42
C ASN A 582 -37.54 5.79 -23.20
N ASP A 583 -37.32 5.27 -21.98
CA ASP A 583 -38.40 4.50 -21.37
C ASP A 583 -38.29 4.50 -19.84
N VAL A 584 -39.36 5.00 -19.23
CA VAL A 584 -39.61 5.10 -17.80
C VAL A 584 -40.88 4.29 -17.56
N GLY A 585 -40.86 3.30 -16.67
CA GLY A 585 -42.09 2.83 -16.02
C GLY A 585 -42.23 1.32 -15.77
N GLY A 586 -41.88 0.91 -14.54
CA GLY A 586 -42.72 0.17 -13.58
C GLY A 586 -43.54 -1.08 -13.97
N ALA A 587 -43.25 -2.20 -13.30
CA ALA A 587 -44.15 -3.19 -12.66
C ALA A 587 -43.29 -4.45 -12.36
N GLY A 588 -43.24 -5.09 -11.19
CA GLY A 588 -44.21 -5.22 -10.11
C GLY A 588 -44.86 -6.60 -10.18
N LEU A 589 -44.18 -7.67 -9.74
CA LEU A 589 -44.82 -8.97 -9.44
C LEU A 589 -44.04 -9.75 -8.36
N ASP A 590 -44.79 -10.00 -7.28
CA ASP A 590 -44.53 -10.80 -6.10
C ASP A 590 -44.87 -12.29 -6.38
N MET A 591 -44.14 -13.23 -5.79
CA MET A 591 -44.62 -14.60 -5.57
C MET A 591 -43.87 -15.27 -4.42
N SER A 592 -44.59 -15.41 -3.33
CA SER A 592 -44.32 -16.18 -2.12
C SER A 592 -44.25 -17.70 -2.31
N GLY A 593 -43.36 -18.35 -1.54
CA GLY A 593 -43.67 -19.54 -0.73
C GLY A 593 -43.33 -20.92 -1.31
N ILE A 594 -42.40 -21.65 -0.67
CA ILE A 594 -42.66 -23.02 -0.19
C ILE A 594 -41.65 -23.46 0.90
N ASP A 595 -42.16 -24.27 1.82
CA ASP A 595 -41.62 -24.77 3.09
C ASP A 595 -40.45 -25.78 3.01
N GLY A 596 -39.62 -25.76 4.07
CA GLY A 596 -39.56 -26.84 5.07
C GLY A 596 -38.67 -28.08 4.82
N LEU A 597 -37.64 -28.23 5.67
CA LEU A 597 -37.16 -29.45 6.37
C LEU A 597 -35.82 -29.06 7.05
N GLY A 598 -35.62 -29.08 8.37
CA GLY A 598 -35.73 -30.21 9.29
C GLY A 598 -34.32 -30.75 9.60
N GLY A 599 -33.72 -30.39 10.74
CA GLY A 599 -32.37 -30.81 11.20
C GLY A 599 -32.22 -32.33 11.47
N PRO A 600 -31.05 -32.82 11.95
CA PRO A 600 -30.63 -32.53 13.32
C PRO A 600 -29.10 -32.46 13.63
N SER A 601 -28.86 -32.01 14.86
CA SER A 601 -27.69 -31.94 15.74
C SER A 601 -26.64 -33.08 15.78
N SER A 602 -25.38 -32.69 16.04
CA SER A 602 -24.34 -33.41 16.82
C SER A 602 -23.17 -32.43 17.10
N ALA A 603 -23.00 -31.84 18.29
CA ALA A 603 -22.37 -32.36 19.51
C ALA A 603 -20.83 -32.54 19.45
N GLY A 604 -20.10 -31.57 20.02
CA GLY A 604 -19.07 -31.82 21.05
C GLY A 604 -17.58 -31.80 20.69
N VAL A 605 -16.82 -31.07 21.54
CA VAL A 605 -15.38 -31.22 21.89
C VAL A 605 -14.40 -30.60 20.89
N GLY A 606 -13.41 -29.76 21.24
CA GLY A 606 -12.91 -29.26 22.52
C GLY A 606 -11.74 -28.28 22.27
N ASP A 607 -11.53 -27.37 23.22
CA ASP A 607 -10.40 -26.45 23.36
C ASP A 607 -9.06 -27.21 23.40
N PRO A 608 -7.96 -26.67 22.84
CA PRO A 608 -6.96 -26.11 23.75
C PRO A 608 -6.25 -24.85 23.23
N ASN A 609 -6.27 -23.81 24.06
CA ASN A 609 -5.22 -22.80 24.21
C ASN A 609 -3.82 -23.44 24.31
N GLY A 610 -2.91 -22.95 23.48
CA GLY A 610 -1.48 -23.21 23.55
C GLY A 610 -0.71 -22.03 22.99
N ASP A 611 -0.31 -21.12 23.89
CA ASP A 611 0.65 -20.04 23.64
C ASP A 611 1.92 -20.56 22.96
N GLY A 612 2.38 -19.82 21.95
CA GLY A 612 3.60 -20.11 21.21
C GLY A 612 4.28 -18.83 20.75
N ASP A 613 4.93 -18.14 21.69
CA ASP A 613 6.01 -17.19 21.43
C ASP A 613 7.01 -17.78 20.43
N LEU A 614 7.12 -17.19 19.23
CA LEU A 614 8.03 -17.67 18.18
C LEU A 614 8.65 -16.53 17.37
N PHE A 615 9.33 -15.61 18.05
CA PHE A 615 10.40 -14.81 17.45
C PHE A 615 11.63 -14.77 18.37
N GLY A 616 12.18 -15.96 18.63
CA GLY A 616 13.55 -16.11 19.11
C GLY A 616 14.53 -15.96 17.93
N ILE A 617 14.90 -14.72 17.59
CA ILE A 617 16.11 -14.46 16.82
C ILE A 617 17.28 -14.76 17.75
N ASP A 618 18.07 -15.77 17.39
CA ASP A 618 19.33 -16.10 18.02
C ASP A 618 20.29 -14.91 17.90
N SER A 619 20.39 -14.18 18.99
CA SER A 619 21.35 -13.13 19.26
C SER A 619 22.67 -13.78 19.70
N THR A 620 23.46 -14.29 18.76
CA THR A 620 24.83 -14.73 19.05
C THR A 620 25.81 -14.51 17.89
N SER A 621 26.08 -13.25 17.51
CA SER A 621 27.42 -12.82 17.02
C SER A 621 27.54 -11.30 16.77
N LEU A 622 27.17 -10.44 17.72
CA LEU A 622 27.39 -8.98 17.58
C LEU A 622 27.97 -8.31 18.83
N ASP A 623 28.63 -9.08 19.70
CA ASP A 623 29.48 -8.56 20.75
C ASP A 623 30.95 -8.79 20.37
N ASP A 624 31.53 -7.81 19.67
CA ASP A 624 32.93 -7.36 19.82
C ASP A 624 33.27 -6.35 18.72
N PHE A 625 32.82 -5.11 18.88
CA PHE A 625 33.47 -3.97 18.22
C PHE A 625 33.61 -2.82 19.21
N ASP A 626 34.76 -2.86 19.89
CA ASP A 626 35.37 -1.82 20.70
C ASP A 626 35.55 -0.52 19.88
N TRP A 627 34.74 0.50 20.18
CA TRP A 627 34.89 1.84 19.59
C TRP A 627 35.69 2.73 20.55
N GLY A 628 36.99 2.42 20.67
CA GLY A 628 37.91 3.13 21.54
C GLY A 628 39.33 3.16 20.99
N SER A 629 39.62 3.97 19.95
CA SER A 629 40.90 4.70 19.84
C SER A 629 40.99 5.60 18.60
N THR A 630 40.99 6.91 18.88
CA THR A 630 42.01 7.88 18.45
C THR A 630 42.37 7.96 16.95
N MET A 631 41.79 8.96 16.27
CA MET A 631 42.48 9.67 15.19
C MET A 631 43.52 10.59 15.80
N GLU A 632 44.80 10.32 15.55
CA GLU A 632 45.86 11.33 15.57
C GLU A 632 46.10 11.84 14.15
N LEU A 633 46.28 13.16 14.08
CA LEU A 633 46.50 13.97 12.90
C LEU A 633 47.84 13.66 12.20
N GLY A 634 47.82 13.79 10.87
CA GLY A 634 48.99 13.94 10.00
C GLY A 634 48.59 14.61 8.70
#